data_AF-A0AAN9UVH0-F1
#
_entry.id   AF-A0AAN9UVH0-F1
#
_cell.length_a   1.000
_cell.length_b   1.000
_cell.length_c   1.000
_cell.angle_alpha   90.00
_cell.angle_beta   90.00
_cell.angle_gamma   90.00
#
_symmetry.space_group_name_H-M   'P 1'
#
loop_
_entity.id
_entity.type
_entity.pdbx_description
1 polymer ?
#
loop_
_entity_poly.entity_id
_entity_poly.type
_entity_poly.pdbx_seq_one_letter_code
_entity_poly.pdbx_strand_id
1 'polypeptide(L)'
;MSSSSQPPALRDYPSLTDLTVGIEFEFYVHSNAIEMPAEEVTDLTARSATVPAQRFAQAATFVKSILDQLNLQNQVEVSNMIEAQAGRTMNETRYQTWIVTTDSALTPVLQGNTLPWLGLEVKTPIMYNRSATYRQLDRVGKALRDSAYTGFNDECGLHVHVGNGDQGFSVLTCQKLFCVLFLGGEWMLDVLFRPARHNNRNCLPMAEQARVLSSPNTHFYLSGEVPTEWFNSCFPQGVMPVDELRQEAIRKIWRAASVQEFYEAVNVGYRHSVTFQHLTMGIKPTIEFRKSEGNLRLEGETEFLLVWPRICARLVAFAVDADLDEFRRVIAGTRAALSAPTAPERLQQFLFTIRCTDYTVQWLVYRANLLERENVQAMNGGAMGNATGQWQ
;
A
#
# COMPACT_ATOMS: atom_id res chain seq x y z
N MET A 1 38.64 -28.73 20.64
CA MET A 1 38.13 -28.07 19.43
C MET A 1 36.62 -27.96 19.59
N SER A 2 36.15 -26.80 20.04
CA SER A 2 34.72 -26.49 20.22
C SER A 2 34.21 -25.97 18.88
N SER A 3 33.37 -26.76 18.19
CA SER A 3 32.69 -26.33 16.97
C SER A 3 31.52 -25.45 17.37
N SER A 4 31.71 -24.13 17.31
CA SER A 4 30.62 -23.16 17.34
C SER A 4 29.79 -23.34 16.06
N SER A 5 28.70 -24.11 16.13
CA SER A 5 27.67 -24.09 15.10
C SER A 5 26.99 -22.72 15.16
N GLN A 6 27.37 -21.81 14.26
CA GLN A 6 26.56 -20.64 13.98
C GLN A 6 25.15 -21.12 13.63
N PRO A 7 24.09 -20.46 14.14
CA PRO A 7 22.74 -20.78 13.72
C PRO A 7 22.66 -20.65 12.20
N PRO A 8 21.97 -21.56 11.49
CA PRO A 8 21.82 -21.46 10.06
C PRO A 8 21.24 -20.08 9.73
N ALA A 9 21.89 -19.35 8.82
CA ALA A 9 21.40 -18.07 8.36
C ALA A 9 19.91 -18.21 7.99
N LEU A 10 19.07 -17.35 8.56
CA LEU A 10 17.65 -17.28 8.22
C LEU A 10 17.53 -17.14 6.71
N ARG A 11 17.14 -18.22 6.02
CA ARG A 11 16.97 -18.19 4.57
C ARG A 11 15.80 -17.28 4.25
N ASP A 12 15.97 -16.43 3.25
CA ASP A 12 14.86 -15.64 2.70
C ASP A 12 13.78 -16.56 2.10
N TYR A 13 12.59 -15.97 1.87
CA TYR A 13 11.51 -16.63 1.14
C TYR A 13 11.93 -16.84 -0.33
N PRO A 14 11.95 -18.08 -0.86
CA PRO A 14 12.42 -18.36 -2.21
C PRO A 14 11.75 -17.52 -3.31
N SER A 15 10.45 -17.26 -3.20
CA SER A 15 9.68 -16.49 -4.19
C SER A 15 9.99 -15.00 -4.18
N LEU A 16 10.67 -14.47 -3.16
CA LEU A 16 10.75 -13.04 -2.91
C LEU A 16 11.26 -12.24 -4.11
N THR A 17 12.27 -12.72 -4.83
CA THR A 17 12.86 -12.04 -5.99
C THR A 17 12.13 -12.30 -7.31
N ASP A 18 11.24 -13.29 -7.32
CA ASP A 18 10.46 -13.70 -8.49
C ASP A 18 9.07 -13.05 -8.50
N LEU A 19 8.60 -12.60 -7.33
CA LEU A 19 7.44 -11.70 -7.25
C LEU A 19 7.70 -10.40 -8.01
N THR A 20 6.65 -9.86 -8.59
CA THR A 20 6.64 -8.55 -9.23
C THR A 20 6.09 -7.49 -8.28
N VAL A 21 6.64 -6.29 -8.34
CA VAL A 21 6.19 -5.11 -7.61
C VAL A 21 5.89 -4.02 -8.61
N GLY A 22 4.69 -3.44 -8.51
CA GLY A 22 4.33 -2.17 -9.12
C GLY A 22 3.91 -1.17 -8.05
N ILE A 23 4.01 0.12 -8.35
CA ILE A 23 3.41 1.15 -7.53
C ILE A 23 2.51 2.05 -8.37
N GLU A 24 1.48 2.58 -7.71
CA GLU A 24 0.76 3.75 -8.16
C GLU A 24 1.01 4.85 -7.13
N PHE A 25 1.39 6.03 -7.62
CA PHE A 25 1.85 7.12 -6.78
C PHE A 25 1.13 8.40 -7.14
N GLU A 26 0.33 8.88 -6.19
CA GLU A 26 -0.55 10.03 -6.32
C GLU A 26 0.16 11.32 -5.92
N PHE A 27 -0.04 12.38 -6.70
CA PHE A 27 0.55 13.70 -6.45
C PHE A 27 -0.23 14.79 -7.20
N TYR A 28 0.16 16.04 -7.01
CA TYR A 28 -0.44 17.18 -7.70
C TYR A 28 0.55 17.86 -8.64
N VAL A 29 0.05 18.50 -9.69
CA VAL A 29 0.80 19.41 -10.57
C VAL A 29 0.18 20.80 -10.52
N HIS A 30 1.00 21.81 -10.28
CA HIS A 30 0.58 23.21 -10.20
C HIS A 30 0.21 23.73 -11.58
N SER A 31 -0.85 24.53 -11.70
CA SER A 31 -1.34 25.09 -12.96
C SER A 31 -0.28 25.90 -13.73
N ASN A 32 0.60 26.60 -13.03
CA ASN A 32 1.77 27.30 -13.61
C ASN A 32 2.68 26.39 -14.46
N ALA A 33 2.72 25.08 -14.20
CA ALA A 33 3.51 24.13 -14.98
C ALA A 33 3.03 24.01 -16.43
N ILE A 34 1.77 24.38 -16.67
CA ILE A 34 1.10 24.28 -17.98
C ILE A 34 0.55 25.63 -18.44
N GLU A 35 1.02 26.73 -17.83
CA GLU A 35 0.65 28.10 -18.18
C GLU A 35 -0.87 28.31 -18.24
N MET A 36 -1.60 27.74 -17.27
CA MET A 36 -3.06 27.84 -17.27
C MET A 36 -3.51 29.30 -17.10
N PRO A 37 -4.49 29.79 -17.90
CA PRO A 37 -5.03 31.14 -17.78
C PRO A 37 -5.62 31.42 -16.41
N ALA A 38 -5.52 32.68 -15.95
CA ALA A 38 -6.01 33.10 -14.64
C ALA A 38 -7.52 32.86 -14.43
N GLU A 39 -8.32 32.96 -15.49
CA GLU A 39 -9.76 32.67 -15.46
C GLU A 39 -10.03 31.19 -15.15
N GLU A 40 -9.35 30.28 -15.84
CA GLU A 40 -9.47 28.84 -15.58
C GLU A 40 -8.89 28.42 -14.22
N VAL A 41 -7.83 29.11 -13.77
CA VAL A 41 -7.31 28.97 -12.42
C VAL A 41 -8.35 29.40 -11.39
N THR A 42 -9.07 30.50 -11.63
CA THR A 42 -10.15 30.95 -10.75
C THR A 42 -11.29 29.94 -10.73
N ASP A 43 -11.61 29.34 -11.87
CA ASP A 43 -12.62 28.28 -11.96
C ASP A 43 -12.18 27.01 -11.21
N LEU A 44 -10.93 26.57 -11.33
CA LEU A 44 -10.36 25.48 -10.53
C LEU A 44 -10.55 25.69 -9.03
N THR A 45 -10.46 26.95 -8.60
CA THR A 45 -10.64 27.33 -7.20
C THR A 45 -12.12 27.44 -6.78
N ALA A 46 -13.04 27.53 -7.74
CA ALA A 46 -14.47 27.57 -7.47
C ALA A 46 -15.03 26.14 -7.30
N ARG A 47 -15.84 25.93 -6.24
CA ARG A 47 -16.31 24.61 -5.77
C ARG A 47 -17.14 23.76 -6.77
N SER A 48 -17.36 24.21 -8.01
CA SER A 48 -18.19 23.50 -8.99
C SER A 48 -17.66 23.48 -10.42
N ALA A 49 -16.43 23.92 -10.70
CA ALA A 49 -15.91 23.87 -12.06
C ALA A 49 -15.36 22.50 -12.40
N THR A 50 -15.83 21.93 -13.51
CA THR A 50 -15.19 20.77 -14.15
C THR A 50 -13.94 21.23 -14.88
N VAL A 51 -12.79 20.70 -14.48
CA VAL A 51 -11.53 20.95 -15.18
C VAL A 51 -11.57 20.27 -16.56
N PRO A 52 -11.24 20.96 -17.65
CA PRO A 52 -11.17 20.33 -18.97
C PRO A 52 -10.13 19.20 -18.99
N ALA A 53 -10.49 18.06 -19.59
CA ALA A 53 -9.60 16.91 -19.78
C ALA A 53 -8.25 17.29 -20.40
N GLN A 54 -8.26 18.27 -21.32
CA GLN A 54 -7.05 18.80 -21.96
C GLN A 54 -6.04 19.35 -20.94
N ARG A 55 -6.47 19.94 -19.82
CA ARG A 55 -5.56 20.45 -18.79
C ARG A 55 -4.86 19.32 -18.04
N PHE A 56 -5.58 18.24 -17.75
CA PHE A 56 -4.95 17.03 -17.22
C PHE A 56 -3.98 16.40 -18.22
N ALA A 57 -4.29 16.41 -19.53
CA ALA A 57 -3.38 15.89 -20.56
C ALA A 57 -2.10 16.73 -20.65
N GLN A 58 -2.21 18.06 -20.57
CA GLN A 58 -1.06 18.97 -20.50
C GLN A 58 -0.22 18.70 -19.24
N ALA A 59 -0.84 18.56 -18.07
CA ALA A 59 -0.13 18.29 -16.82
C ALA A 59 0.56 16.92 -16.84
N ALA A 60 -0.10 15.90 -17.40
CA ALA A 60 0.49 14.58 -17.58
C ALA A 60 1.67 14.61 -18.57
N THR A 61 1.57 15.42 -19.63
CA THR A 61 2.67 15.64 -20.59
C THR A 61 3.85 16.35 -19.92
N PHE A 62 3.60 17.33 -19.05
CA PHE A 62 4.62 17.98 -18.24
C PHE A 62 5.35 16.95 -17.37
N VAL A 63 4.63 16.09 -16.64
CA VAL A 63 5.24 15.02 -15.84
C VAL A 63 6.03 14.05 -16.71
N LYS A 64 5.48 13.62 -17.85
CA LYS A 64 6.19 12.77 -18.81
C LYS A 64 7.53 13.40 -19.19
N SER A 65 7.58 14.71 -19.45
CA SER A 65 8.82 15.41 -19.81
C SER A 65 9.88 15.39 -18.71
N ILE A 66 9.47 15.39 -17.43
CA ILE A 66 10.38 15.20 -16.29
C ILE A 66 10.92 13.77 -16.30
N LEU A 67 10.03 12.78 -16.46
CA LEU A 67 10.40 11.36 -16.36
C LEU A 67 11.24 10.87 -17.55
N ASP A 68 11.02 11.41 -18.75
CA ASP A 68 11.81 11.11 -19.95
C ASP A 68 13.31 11.46 -19.77
N GLN A 69 13.63 12.41 -18.87
CA GLN A 69 15.01 12.81 -18.58
C GLN A 69 15.77 11.82 -17.68
N LEU A 70 15.08 10.84 -17.06
CA LEU A 70 15.64 9.98 -16.02
C LEU A 70 16.33 8.72 -16.55
N ASN A 71 16.36 8.53 -17.88
CA ASN A 71 16.90 7.34 -18.54
C ASN A 71 16.37 6.04 -17.89
N LEU A 72 15.03 5.94 -17.81
CA LEU A 72 14.33 4.80 -17.25
C LEU A 72 14.45 3.58 -18.17
N GLN A 73 14.29 2.37 -17.63
CA GLN A 73 14.38 1.13 -18.41
C GLN A 73 13.21 0.99 -19.39
N ASN A 74 12.06 1.52 -19.02
CA ASN A 74 10.83 1.49 -19.80
C ASN A 74 10.45 2.93 -20.17
N GLN A 75 9.78 3.07 -21.31
CA GLN A 75 9.27 4.36 -21.76
C GLN A 75 8.18 4.90 -20.82
N VAL A 76 7.92 6.20 -20.94
CA VAL A 76 6.84 6.90 -20.23
C VAL A 76 5.75 7.27 -21.23
N GLU A 77 4.50 6.97 -20.90
CA GLU A 77 3.31 7.27 -21.69
C GLU A 77 2.32 8.11 -20.86
N VAL A 78 1.52 8.92 -21.55
CA VAL A 78 0.32 9.54 -20.97
C VAL A 78 -0.85 8.62 -21.27
N SER A 79 -1.71 8.35 -20.28
CA SER A 79 -2.87 7.48 -20.43
C SER A 79 -3.87 8.06 -21.44
N ASN A 80 -4.36 7.21 -22.35
CA ASN A 80 -5.41 7.59 -23.31
C ASN A 80 -6.76 7.89 -22.63
N MET A 81 -6.92 7.47 -21.38
CA MET A 81 -8.15 7.67 -20.62
C MET A 81 -8.35 9.11 -20.17
N ILE A 82 -7.29 9.93 -20.13
CA ILE A 82 -7.38 11.33 -19.70
C ILE A 82 -8.32 12.12 -20.61
N GLU A 83 -8.19 11.95 -21.93
CA GLU A 83 -9.00 12.66 -22.93
C GLU A 83 -10.18 11.84 -23.46
N ALA A 84 -10.52 10.73 -22.79
CA ALA A 84 -11.55 9.78 -23.24
C ALA A 84 -11.36 9.32 -24.71
N GLN A 85 -10.11 9.19 -25.15
CA GLN A 85 -9.78 8.66 -26.48
C GLN A 85 -10.03 7.15 -26.57
N ALA A 86 -9.86 6.56 -27.76
CA ALA A 86 -10.28 5.23 -28.24
C ALA A 86 -9.79 3.98 -27.46
N GLY A 87 -9.92 3.97 -26.13
CA GLY A 87 -9.44 2.94 -25.23
C GLY A 87 -7.97 3.10 -24.82
N ARG A 88 -7.59 2.36 -23.78
CA ARG A 88 -6.20 2.26 -23.30
C ARG A 88 -5.30 1.68 -24.39
N THR A 89 -4.04 2.12 -24.42
CA THR A 89 -3.04 1.47 -25.29
C THR A 89 -2.79 0.03 -24.84
N MET A 90 -2.16 -0.78 -25.70
CA MET A 90 -1.74 -2.13 -25.33
C MET A 90 -0.69 -2.09 -24.21
N ASN A 91 0.23 -1.11 -24.25
CA ASN A 91 1.26 -0.91 -23.23
C ASN A 91 0.64 -0.55 -21.88
N GLU A 92 -0.36 0.34 -21.86
CA GLU A 92 -1.12 0.70 -20.66
C GLU A 92 -1.87 -0.52 -20.11
N THR A 93 -2.58 -1.24 -20.98
CA THR A 93 -3.33 -2.44 -20.60
C THR A 93 -2.43 -3.55 -20.08
N ARG A 94 -1.16 -3.61 -20.51
CA ARG A 94 -0.16 -4.60 -20.08
C ARG A 94 0.84 -4.10 -19.03
N TYR A 95 0.78 -2.82 -18.64
CA TYR A 95 1.78 -2.16 -17.76
C TYR A 95 3.21 -2.44 -18.22
N GLN A 96 3.49 -2.18 -19.50
CA GLN A 96 4.84 -2.31 -20.08
C GLN A 96 5.65 -1.01 -20.04
N THR A 97 4.97 0.09 -19.73
CA THR A 97 5.52 1.45 -19.64
C THR A 97 5.14 2.10 -18.32
N TRP A 98 5.86 3.16 -17.97
CA TRP A 98 5.40 4.10 -16.95
C TRP A 98 4.22 4.87 -17.51
N ILE A 99 3.14 4.99 -16.75
CA ILE A 99 1.90 5.63 -17.23
C ILE A 99 1.59 6.79 -16.31
N VAL A 100 1.45 7.98 -16.87
CA VAL A 100 0.90 9.14 -16.16
C VAL A 100 -0.58 9.25 -16.48
N THR A 101 -1.42 9.31 -15.44
CA THR A 101 -2.88 9.35 -15.57
C THR A 101 -3.51 10.30 -14.54
N THR A 102 -4.81 10.50 -14.64
CA THR A 102 -5.59 11.18 -13.60
C THR A 102 -5.97 10.20 -12.50
N ASP A 103 -5.98 10.66 -11.26
CA ASP A 103 -6.60 9.91 -10.17
C ASP A 103 -7.92 10.58 -9.74
N SER A 104 -8.97 9.76 -9.62
CA SER A 104 -10.33 10.22 -9.27
C SER A 104 -10.59 10.36 -7.77
N ALA A 105 -9.71 9.79 -6.93
CA ALA A 105 -9.72 9.92 -5.49
C ALA A 105 -9.04 11.21 -5.02
N LEU A 106 -8.14 11.77 -5.83
CA LEU A 106 -7.60 13.12 -5.64
C LEU A 106 -8.64 14.17 -6.03
N THR A 107 -9.25 14.78 -5.02
CA THR A 107 -10.05 15.99 -5.25
C THR A 107 -9.12 17.19 -5.41
N PRO A 108 -9.41 18.13 -6.34
CA PRO A 108 -8.83 19.47 -6.26
C PRO A 108 -9.14 20.02 -4.87
N VAL A 109 -8.10 20.35 -4.10
CA VAL A 109 -8.17 20.58 -2.65
C VAL A 109 -9.32 21.53 -2.27
N LEU A 110 -10.32 20.97 -1.58
CA LEU A 110 -11.49 21.67 -1.03
C LEU A 110 -11.36 21.86 0.49
N GLN A 111 -10.25 22.42 0.98
CA GLN A 111 -10.18 22.94 2.35
C GLN A 111 -9.42 24.28 2.42
N GLY A 112 -10.19 25.36 2.49
CA GLY A 112 -9.76 26.66 3.05
C GLY A 112 -8.91 27.57 2.17
N ASN A 113 -7.99 27.01 1.36
CA ASN A 113 -7.16 27.74 0.40
C ASN A 113 -7.12 26.95 -0.90
N THR A 114 -7.91 27.41 -1.85
CA THR A 114 -8.06 26.85 -3.19
C THR A 114 -6.78 27.07 -3.98
N LEU A 115 -5.88 26.08 -3.97
CA LEU A 115 -4.64 26.16 -4.71
C LEU A 115 -4.83 25.49 -6.09
N PRO A 116 -4.21 26.02 -7.16
CA PRO A 116 -4.52 25.63 -8.53
C PRO A 116 -3.77 24.35 -8.94
N TRP A 117 -4.13 23.24 -8.30
CA TRP A 117 -3.45 21.95 -8.44
C TRP A 117 -4.32 20.92 -9.15
N LEU A 118 -3.69 20.16 -10.03
CA LEU A 118 -4.29 19.05 -10.77
C LEU A 118 -3.80 17.73 -10.17
N GLY A 119 -4.73 16.90 -9.69
CA GLY A 119 -4.42 15.57 -9.15
C GLY A 119 -4.05 14.59 -10.25
N LEU A 120 -2.87 13.99 -10.16
CA LEU A 120 -2.35 13.00 -11.09
C LEU A 120 -1.81 11.79 -10.33
N GLU A 121 -1.60 10.71 -11.09
CA GLU A 121 -0.95 9.51 -10.61
C GLU A 121 0.07 9.03 -11.65
N VAL A 122 1.19 8.50 -11.17
CA VAL A 122 2.12 7.74 -11.99
C VAL A 122 2.05 6.26 -11.59
N LYS A 123 1.90 5.38 -12.59
CA LYS A 123 1.90 3.93 -12.42
C LYS A 123 3.16 3.34 -13.03
N THR A 124 3.80 2.42 -12.33
CA THR A 124 4.97 1.69 -12.84
C THR A 124 4.61 0.64 -13.89
N PRO A 125 5.54 0.24 -14.76
CA PRO A 125 5.44 -1.05 -15.44
C PRO A 125 5.52 -2.22 -14.43
N ILE A 126 5.16 -3.43 -14.86
CA ILE A 126 5.38 -4.65 -14.07
C ILE A 126 6.88 -4.88 -13.95
N MET A 127 7.41 -4.83 -12.73
CA MET A 127 8.85 -4.99 -12.48
C MET A 127 9.09 -6.10 -11.45
N TYR A 128 10.14 -6.91 -11.62
CA TYR A 128 10.52 -7.90 -10.60
C TYR A 128 11.02 -7.23 -9.31
N ASN A 129 10.83 -7.87 -8.17
CA ASN A 129 11.31 -7.40 -6.87
C ASN A 129 12.84 -7.50 -6.75
N ARG A 130 13.56 -6.58 -7.41
CA ARG A 130 15.01 -6.56 -7.55
C ARG A 130 15.56 -5.16 -7.41
N SER A 131 16.85 -5.04 -7.11
CA SER A 131 17.51 -3.74 -6.91
C SER A 131 17.36 -2.78 -8.09
N ALA A 132 17.22 -3.28 -9.32
CA ALA A 132 16.98 -2.45 -10.51
C ALA A 132 15.66 -1.66 -10.41
N THR A 133 14.59 -2.30 -9.96
CA THR A 133 13.27 -1.71 -9.72
C THR A 133 13.37 -0.54 -8.74
N TYR A 134 13.98 -0.77 -7.58
CA TYR A 134 14.13 0.25 -6.56
C TYR A 134 15.00 1.43 -6.98
N ARG A 135 15.99 1.23 -7.87
CA ARG A 135 16.74 2.36 -8.46
C ARG A 135 15.87 3.22 -9.37
N GLN A 136 14.92 2.63 -10.10
CA GLN A 136 13.99 3.41 -10.92
C GLN A 136 12.99 4.16 -10.03
N LEU A 137 12.44 3.51 -8.99
CA LEU A 137 11.58 4.15 -8.00
C LEU A 137 12.27 5.35 -7.33
N ASP A 138 13.53 5.20 -6.93
CA ASP A 138 14.32 6.28 -6.31
C ASP A 138 14.49 7.48 -7.25
N ARG A 139 14.81 7.24 -8.53
CA ARG A 139 14.94 8.31 -9.53
C ARG A 139 13.62 9.05 -9.76
N VAL A 140 12.54 8.31 -9.96
CA VAL A 140 11.21 8.90 -10.20
C VAL A 140 10.73 9.66 -8.97
N GLY A 141 10.84 9.07 -7.78
CA GLY A 141 10.47 9.72 -6.53
C GLY A 141 11.23 11.02 -6.29
N LYS A 142 12.56 11.03 -6.48
CA LYS A 142 13.37 12.25 -6.38
C LYS A 142 12.99 13.31 -7.40
N ALA A 143 12.81 12.92 -8.66
CA ALA A 143 12.43 13.85 -9.72
C ALA A 143 11.07 14.50 -9.47
N LEU A 144 10.10 13.73 -8.98
CA LEU A 144 8.80 14.25 -8.58
C LEU A 144 8.92 15.16 -7.35
N ARG A 145 9.66 14.77 -6.32
CA ARG A 145 9.85 15.58 -5.11
C ARG A 145 10.54 16.91 -5.38
N ASP A 146 11.59 16.89 -6.20
CA ASP A 146 12.49 18.02 -6.44
C ASP A 146 11.93 19.01 -7.48
N SER A 147 10.85 18.66 -8.19
CA SER A 147 10.14 19.59 -9.06
C SER A 147 9.45 20.69 -8.26
N ALA A 148 9.64 21.95 -8.67
CA ALA A 148 8.97 23.10 -8.05
C ALA A 148 7.46 23.14 -8.35
N TYR A 149 7.02 22.35 -9.33
CA TYR A 149 5.65 22.35 -9.85
C TYR A 149 4.83 21.14 -9.41
N THR A 150 5.41 20.23 -8.64
CA THR A 150 4.68 19.11 -8.03
C THR A 150 4.25 19.46 -6.61
N GLY A 151 3.20 18.82 -6.14
CA GLY A 151 2.59 19.06 -4.84
C GLY A 151 2.17 17.75 -4.19
N PHE A 152 2.17 17.72 -2.87
CA PHE A 152 1.77 16.56 -2.09
C PHE A 152 1.02 17.02 -0.84
N ASN A 153 0.00 16.27 -0.45
CA ASN A 153 -0.74 16.48 0.79
C ASN A 153 -1.15 15.12 1.39
N ASP A 154 -2.02 15.16 2.38
CA ASP A 154 -2.52 13.97 3.09
C ASP A 154 -3.52 13.11 2.28
N GLU A 155 -4.03 13.62 1.15
CA GLU A 155 -4.86 12.86 0.22
C GLU A 155 -4.01 11.93 -0.66
N CYS A 156 -2.78 12.34 -1.00
CA CYS A 156 -1.85 11.56 -1.81
C CYS A 156 -1.55 10.20 -1.16
N GLY A 157 -1.84 9.11 -1.87
CA GLY A 157 -1.49 7.74 -1.55
C GLY A 157 -0.29 7.19 -2.32
N LEU A 158 0.35 6.20 -1.71
CA LEU A 158 1.24 5.26 -2.37
C LEU A 158 0.57 3.88 -2.35
N HIS A 159 0.14 3.41 -3.50
CA HIS A 159 -0.41 2.07 -3.68
C HIS A 159 0.71 1.13 -4.13
N VAL A 160 0.86 -0.01 -3.46
CA VAL A 160 1.83 -1.05 -3.84
C VAL A 160 1.07 -2.26 -4.34
N HIS A 161 1.36 -2.69 -5.56
CA HIS A 161 0.83 -3.90 -6.16
C HIS A 161 1.89 -4.98 -6.14
N VAL A 162 1.61 -6.09 -5.49
CA VAL A 162 2.46 -7.28 -5.54
C VAL A 162 1.80 -8.34 -6.41
N GLY A 163 2.52 -8.82 -7.41
CA GLY A 163 2.05 -9.82 -8.37
C GLY A 163 3.00 -11.02 -8.46
N ASN A 164 2.56 -12.04 -9.17
CA ASN A 164 3.32 -13.24 -9.48
C ASN A 164 3.40 -13.45 -11.00
N GLY A 165 3.82 -12.40 -11.71
CA GLY A 165 3.67 -12.31 -13.16
C GLY A 165 2.20 -12.51 -13.59
N ASP A 166 1.98 -13.35 -14.60
CA ASP A 166 0.66 -13.68 -15.12
C ASP A 166 -0.03 -14.85 -14.38
N GLN A 167 0.65 -15.48 -13.42
CA GLN A 167 0.14 -16.68 -12.73
C GLN A 167 -0.91 -16.38 -11.66
N GLY A 168 -0.89 -15.17 -11.11
CA GLY A 168 -1.70 -14.80 -9.95
C GLY A 168 -1.36 -15.59 -8.69
N PHE A 169 -2.32 -15.69 -7.79
CA PHE A 169 -2.14 -16.32 -6.48
C PHE A 169 -3.22 -17.36 -6.20
N SER A 170 -2.85 -18.41 -5.48
CA SER A 170 -3.81 -19.41 -5.00
C SER A 170 -4.67 -18.86 -3.86
N VAL A 171 -5.84 -19.46 -3.64
CA VAL A 171 -6.68 -19.15 -2.48
C VAL A 171 -5.93 -19.36 -1.16
N LEU A 172 -5.07 -20.39 -1.09
CA LEU A 172 -4.23 -20.68 0.07
C LEU A 172 -3.24 -19.53 0.37
N THR A 173 -2.68 -18.91 -0.67
CA THR A 173 -1.83 -17.71 -0.50
C THR A 173 -2.63 -16.58 0.12
N CYS A 174 -3.84 -16.34 -0.39
CA CYS A 174 -4.72 -15.29 0.12
C CYS A 174 -5.14 -15.54 1.58
N GLN A 175 -5.49 -16.78 1.92
CA GLN A 175 -5.85 -17.20 3.28
C GLN A 175 -4.69 -17.00 4.26
N LYS A 176 -3.46 -17.41 3.88
CA LYS A 176 -2.25 -17.21 4.70
C LYS A 176 -1.98 -15.72 4.96
N LEU A 177 -2.01 -14.89 3.91
CA LEU A 177 -1.79 -13.45 4.03
C LEU A 177 -2.88 -12.77 4.88
N PHE A 178 -4.14 -13.13 4.64
CA PHE A 178 -5.25 -12.61 5.44
C PHE A 178 -5.05 -12.92 6.91
N CYS A 179 -4.75 -14.17 7.26
CA CYS A 179 -4.61 -14.58 8.66
C CYS A 179 -3.51 -13.81 9.39
N VAL A 180 -2.31 -13.64 8.78
CA VAL A 180 -1.22 -12.92 9.45
C VAL A 180 -1.55 -11.44 9.67
N LEU A 181 -2.20 -10.79 8.70
CA LEU A 181 -2.61 -9.39 8.81
C LEU A 181 -3.75 -9.22 9.82
N PHE A 182 -4.81 -10.02 9.68
CA PHE A 182 -6.03 -9.97 10.49
C PHE A 182 -5.78 -10.29 11.97
N LEU A 183 -4.84 -11.20 12.26
CA LEU A 183 -4.54 -11.62 13.64
C LEU A 183 -3.57 -10.70 14.39
N GLY A 184 -3.07 -9.64 13.76
CA GLY A 184 -2.26 -8.62 14.42
C GLY A 184 -1.27 -7.89 13.51
N GLY A 185 -0.88 -8.50 12.39
CA GLY A 185 0.13 -7.93 11.49
C GLY A 185 -0.24 -6.53 10.98
N GLU A 186 -1.50 -6.30 10.62
CA GLU A 186 -1.95 -4.99 10.16
C GLU A 186 -1.84 -3.92 11.24
N TRP A 187 -2.29 -4.22 12.47
CA TRP A 187 -2.21 -3.29 13.59
C TRP A 187 -0.77 -2.92 13.95
N MET A 188 0.14 -3.89 13.88
CA MET A 188 1.57 -3.65 14.13
C MET A 188 2.24 -2.84 13.02
N LEU A 189 1.73 -2.92 11.78
CA LEU A 189 2.20 -2.09 10.67
C LEU A 189 1.59 -0.68 10.70
N ASP A 190 0.45 -0.48 11.35
CA ASP A 190 -0.31 0.78 11.30
C ASP A 190 0.49 1.99 11.81
N VAL A 191 1.45 1.75 12.73
CA VAL A 191 2.36 2.77 13.28
C VAL A 191 3.38 3.32 12.28
N LEU A 192 3.47 2.71 11.08
CA LEU A 192 4.32 3.19 9.98
C LEU A 192 3.66 4.29 9.15
N PHE A 193 2.39 4.56 9.38
CA PHE A 193 1.59 5.49 8.59
C PHE A 193 1.15 6.68 9.43
N ARG A 194 1.05 7.84 8.79
CA ARG A 194 0.55 9.07 9.41
C ARG A 194 -0.95 8.95 9.77
N PRO A 195 -1.45 9.70 10.78
CA PRO A 195 -2.84 9.63 11.22
C PRO A 195 -3.88 9.81 10.12
N ALA A 196 -3.57 10.62 9.09
CA ALA A 196 -4.43 10.84 7.95
C ALA A 196 -4.78 9.55 7.17
N ARG A 197 -4.03 8.46 7.37
CA ARG A 197 -4.26 7.15 6.73
C ARG A 197 -4.96 6.14 7.65
N HIS A 198 -5.03 6.35 8.97
CA HIS A 198 -5.53 5.33 9.92
C HIS A 198 -7.01 4.98 9.75
N ASN A 199 -7.88 5.97 9.55
CA ASN A 199 -9.32 5.77 9.30
C ASN A 199 -9.78 6.39 7.98
N ASN A 200 -8.93 6.31 6.96
CA ASN A 200 -9.21 6.87 5.65
C ASN A 200 -10.12 5.91 4.85
N ARG A 201 -11.21 6.43 4.29
CA ARG A 201 -12.17 5.68 3.46
C ARG A 201 -11.55 4.97 2.25
N ASN A 202 -10.36 5.41 1.83
CA ASN A 202 -9.61 4.85 0.70
C ASN A 202 -8.63 3.73 1.11
N CYS A 203 -8.44 3.47 2.42
CA CYS A 203 -7.56 2.42 2.92
C CYS A 203 -7.96 1.95 4.34
N LEU A 204 -9.24 1.58 4.49
CA LEU A 204 -9.83 1.11 5.74
C LEU A 204 -9.15 -0.18 6.24
N PRO A 205 -8.96 -0.34 7.56
CA PRO A 205 -8.26 -1.51 8.10
C PRO A 205 -9.01 -2.82 7.80
N MET A 206 -8.36 -3.75 7.11
CA MET A 206 -8.96 -5.04 6.73
C MET A 206 -9.32 -5.87 7.98
N ALA A 207 -8.48 -5.83 9.01
CA ALA A 207 -8.63 -6.51 10.30
C ALA A 207 -9.90 -6.09 11.07
N GLU A 208 -10.51 -4.97 10.70
CA GLU A 208 -11.72 -4.43 11.33
C GLU A 208 -12.90 -4.37 10.36
N GLN A 209 -12.65 -4.19 9.06
CA GLN A 209 -13.67 -3.89 8.06
C GLN A 209 -13.87 -5.01 7.03
N ALA A 210 -13.15 -6.13 7.12
CA ALA A 210 -13.41 -7.30 6.28
C ALA A 210 -14.86 -7.77 6.45
N ARG A 211 -15.53 -8.13 5.35
CA ARG A 211 -16.96 -8.46 5.36
C ARG A 211 -17.29 -9.67 6.24
N VAL A 212 -16.42 -10.68 6.30
CA VAL A 212 -16.54 -11.81 7.23
C VAL A 212 -16.68 -11.38 8.69
N LEU A 213 -16.13 -10.22 9.06
CA LEU A 213 -16.20 -9.64 10.39
C LEU A 213 -17.36 -8.64 10.51
N SER A 214 -17.49 -7.69 9.57
CA SER A 214 -18.49 -6.62 9.64
C SER A 214 -19.91 -7.06 9.33
N SER A 215 -20.08 -8.22 8.70
CA SER A 215 -21.38 -8.81 8.35
C SER A 215 -21.48 -10.27 8.82
N PRO A 216 -21.47 -10.53 10.14
CA PRO A 216 -21.34 -11.88 10.69
C PRO A 216 -22.52 -12.80 10.33
N ASN A 217 -23.71 -12.23 10.14
CA ASN A 217 -24.94 -12.95 9.80
C ASN A 217 -25.13 -13.15 8.29
N THR A 218 -24.24 -12.62 7.45
CA THR A 218 -24.30 -12.85 6.01
C THR A 218 -23.98 -14.30 5.68
N HIS A 219 -24.82 -14.91 4.85
CA HIS A 219 -24.50 -16.20 4.27
C HIS A 219 -23.49 -16.03 3.13
N PHE A 220 -22.38 -16.74 3.21
CA PHE A 220 -21.36 -16.80 2.18
C PHE A 220 -21.46 -18.16 1.48
N TYR A 221 -21.48 -18.16 0.16
CA TYR A 221 -21.45 -19.38 -0.65
C TYR A 221 -20.02 -19.92 -0.70
N LEU A 222 -19.61 -20.64 0.35
CA LEU A 222 -18.26 -21.17 0.53
C LEU A 222 -18.29 -22.69 0.35
N SER A 223 -17.64 -23.17 -0.70
CA SER A 223 -17.71 -24.59 -1.12
C SER A 223 -16.60 -25.47 -0.52
N GLY A 224 -15.60 -24.86 0.13
CA GLY A 224 -14.47 -25.57 0.71
C GLY A 224 -14.72 -26.09 2.12
N GLU A 225 -13.84 -27.01 2.53
CA GLU A 225 -13.72 -27.51 3.90
C GLU A 225 -12.68 -26.70 4.67
N VAL A 226 -12.78 -26.70 6.01
CA VAL A 226 -11.77 -26.07 6.86
C VAL A 226 -10.59 -27.03 7.05
N PRO A 227 -9.40 -26.75 6.48
CA PRO A 227 -8.22 -27.57 6.75
C PRO A 227 -7.81 -27.42 8.22
N THR A 228 -8.06 -28.46 9.02
CA THR A 228 -7.96 -28.41 10.49
C THR A 228 -6.58 -27.99 10.97
N GLU A 229 -5.50 -28.46 10.34
CA GLU A 229 -4.13 -28.13 10.76
C GLU A 229 -3.78 -26.65 10.55
N TRP A 230 -4.18 -26.07 9.42
CA TRP A 230 -3.98 -24.67 9.10
C TRP A 230 -4.84 -23.76 9.99
N PHE A 231 -6.12 -24.12 10.13
CA PHE A 231 -7.05 -23.40 11.00
C PHE A 231 -6.59 -23.40 12.46
N ASN A 232 -6.20 -24.56 13.01
CA ASN A 232 -5.72 -24.63 14.39
C ASN A 232 -4.42 -23.85 14.60
N SER A 233 -3.57 -23.75 13.57
CA SER A 233 -2.35 -22.94 13.63
C SER A 233 -2.63 -21.44 13.75
N CYS A 234 -3.86 -20.97 13.48
CA CYS A 234 -4.30 -19.61 13.77
C CYS A 234 -4.43 -19.30 15.28
N PHE A 235 -4.50 -20.34 16.12
CA PHE A 235 -4.79 -20.22 17.56
C PHE A 235 -3.72 -20.95 18.41
N PRO A 236 -2.46 -20.48 18.40
CA PRO A 236 -1.41 -21.12 19.17
C PRO A 236 -1.71 -21.07 20.67
N GLN A 237 -1.27 -22.10 21.40
CA GLN A 237 -1.39 -22.13 22.86
C GLN A 237 -0.43 -21.12 23.51
N GLY A 238 -0.81 -20.58 24.67
CA GLY A 238 0.05 -19.70 25.46
C GLY A 238 0.14 -18.24 24.97
N VAL A 239 -0.57 -17.88 23.90
CA VAL A 239 -0.81 -16.48 23.52
C VAL A 239 -2.22 -16.06 23.89
N MET A 240 -2.52 -14.76 23.79
CA MET A 240 -3.87 -14.26 24.06
C MET A 240 -4.93 -14.97 23.21
N PRO A 241 -6.12 -15.23 23.77
CA PRO A 241 -7.19 -15.85 22.99
C PRO A 241 -7.67 -14.91 21.88
N VAL A 242 -8.19 -15.50 20.81
CA VAL A 242 -8.94 -14.79 19.76
C VAL A 242 -10.42 -14.89 20.13
N ASP A 243 -11.15 -13.79 20.06
CA ASP A 243 -12.59 -13.80 20.33
C ASP A 243 -13.37 -14.66 19.32
N GLU A 244 -14.55 -15.14 19.71
CA GLU A 244 -15.34 -16.07 18.91
C GLU A 244 -15.72 -15.51 17.54
N LEU A 245 -15.99 -14.21 17.45
CA LEU A 245 -16.36 -13.53 16.21
C LEU A 245 -15.19 -13.56 15.21
N ARG A 246 -13.97 -13.23 15.66
CA ARG A 246 -12.76 -13.33 14.84
C ARG A 246 -12.41 -14.79 14.48
N GLN A 247 -12.63 -15.75 15.39
CA GLN A 247 -12.45 -17.17 15.07
C GLN A 247 -13.40 -17.62 13.95
N GLU A 248 -14.68 -17.21 14.01
CA GLU A 248 -15.65 -17.51 12.96
C GLU A 248 -15.31 -16.83 11.63
N ALA A 249 -14.82 -15.58 11.66
CA ALA A 249 -14.33 -14.91 10.46
C ALA A 249 -13.19 -15.71 9.80
N ILE A 250 -12.21 -16.15 10.58
CA ILE A 250 -11.10 -17.00 10.09
C ILE A 250 -11.63 -18.34 9.56
N ARG A 251 -12.60 -18.96 10.23
CA ARG A 251 -13.24 -20.20 9.76
C ARG A 251 -13.87 -20.02 8.38
N LYS A 252 -14.61 -18.93 8.15
CA LYS A 252 -15.19 -18.59 6.84
C LYS A 252 -14.11 -18.40 5.79
N ILE A 253 -13.02 -17.70 6.12
CA ILE A 253 -11.89 -17.50 5.19
C ILE A 253 -11.27 -18.83 4.77
N TRP A 254 -11.05 -19.75 5.70
CA TRP A 254 -10.50 -21.08 5.41
C TRP A 254 -11.46 -21.99 4.63
N ARG A 255 -12.77 -21.72 4.66
CA ARG A 255 -13.77 -22.43 3.84
C ARG A 255 -13.84 -21.96 2.38
N ALA A 256 -13.22 -20.84 2.02
CA ALA A 256 -13.17 -20.41 0.63
C ALA A 256 -12.35 -21.42 -0.20
N ALA A 257 -12.96 -22.00 -1.24
CA ALA A 257 -12.30 -22.96 -2.13
C ALA A 257 -11.65 -22.29 -3.35
N SER A 258 -11.98 -21.02 -3.62
CA SER A 258 -11.47 -20.26 -4.75
C SER A 258 -11.12 -18.83 -4.35
N VAL A 259 -10.32 -18.16 -5.19
CA VAL A 259 -9.99 -16.73 -5.03
C VAL A 259 -11.25 -15.87 -5.09
N GLN A 260 -12.24 -16.23 -5.90
CA GLN A 260 -13.52 -15.52 -6.00
C GLN A 260 -14.32 -15.63 -4.69
N GLU A 261 -14.47 -16.84 -4.14
CA GLU A 261 -15.14 -17.04 -2.84
C GLU A 261 -14.42 -16.29 -1.72
N PHE A 262 -13.09 -16.34 -1.69
CA PHE A 262 -12.28 -15.59 -0.73
C PHE A 262 -12.50 -14.09 -0.87
N TYR A 263 -12.45 -13.56 -2.10
CA TYR A 263 -12.67 -12.15 -2.38
C TYR A 263 -14.06 -11.70 -1.90
N GLU A 264 -15.11 -12.46 -2.18
CA GLU A 264 -16.47 -12.13 -1.73
C GLU A 264 -16.63 -12.18 -0.20
N ALA A 265 -15.85 -13.02 0.48
CA ALA A 265 -15.80 -13.12 1.92
C ALA A 265 -15.07 -11.92 2.56
N VAL A 266 -14.01 -11.41 1.92
CA VAL A 266 -13.23 -10.29 2.45
C VAL A 266 -13.81 -8.93 2.04
N ASN A 267 -14.11 -8.74 0.76
CA ASN A 267 -14.38 -7.44 0.14
C ASN A 267 -15.86 -7.27 -0.25
N VAL A 268 -16.54 -6.30 0.35
CA VAL A 268 -17.74 -5.66 -0.25
C VAL A 268 -17.64 -4.16 -0.08
N GLY A 269 -17.61 -3.43 -1.20
CA GLY A 269 -17.87 -1.98 -1.26
C GLY A 269 -16.85 -1.05 -0.61
N TYR A 270 -15.91 -1.56 0.20
CA TYR A 270 -14.90 -0.77 0.90
C TYR A 270 -13.52 -0.89 0.27
N ARG A 271 -12.77 0.21 0.26
CA ARG A 271 -11.36 0.24 -0.11
C ARG A 271 -10.52 -0.09 1.12
N HIS A 272 -10.14 -1.35 1.26
CA HIS A 272 -9.30 -1.80 2.37
C HIS A 272 -7.83 -1.38 2.19
N SER A 273 -7.10 -1.30 3.30
CA SER A 273 -5.65 -1.10 3.39
C SER A 273 -4.86 -2.16 2.61
N VAL A 274 -5.41 -3.37 2.49
CA VAL A 274 -4.94 -4.47 1.64
C VAL A 274 -6.17 -5.03 0.92
N THR A 275 -6.14 -5.06 -0.41
CA THR A 275 -7.24 -5.54 -1.22
C THR A 275 -6.81 -6.62 -2.21
N PHE A 276 -7.71 -7.58 -2.39
CA PHE A 276 -7.55 -8.74 -3.27
C PHE A 276 -8.38 -8.60 -4.56
N GLN A 277 -8.97 -7.43 -4.79
CA GLN A 277 -9.87 -7.17 -5.91
C GLN A 277 -9.23 -7.46 -7.27
N HIS A 278 -7.97 -7.10 -7.46
CA HIS A 278 -7.29 -7.32 -8.74
C HIS A 278 -7.11 -8.80 -9.08
N LEU A 279 -7.26 -9.72 -8.12
CA LEU A 279 -7.20 -11.16 -8.37
C LEU A 279 -8.43 -11.71 -9.08
N THR A 280 -9.58 -11.02 -9.01
CA THR A 280 -10.86 -11.47 -9.61
C THR A 280 -11.18 -10.79 -10.94
N MET A 281 -10.51 -9.68 -11.25
CA MET A 281 -10.78 -8.88 -12.45
C MET A 281 -10.18 -9.44 -13.75
N GLY A 282 -9.37 -10.50 -13.68
CA GLY A 282 -8.72 -11.13 -14.83
C GLY A 282 -7.65 -10.27 -15.53
N ILE A 283 -7.47 -9.02 -15.11
CA ILE A 283 -6.44 -8.10 -15.60
C ILE A 283 -5.45 -7.91 -14.46
N LYS A 284 -4.29 -8.56 -14.57
CA LYS A 284 -3.12 -8.45 -13.68
C LYS A 284 -3.44 -8.82 -12.23
N PRO A 285 -3.39 -10.12 -11.91
CA PRO A 285 -3.71 -10.62 -10.58
C PRO A 285 -2.66 -10.18 -9.55
N THR A 286 -2.93 -9.05 -8.90
CA THR A 286 -2.09 -8.47 -7.86
C THR A 286 -2.83 -8.37 -6.53
N ILE A 287 -2.07 -8.34 -5.44
CA ILE A 287 -2.54 -7.92 -4.11
C ILE A 287 -2.09 -6.48 -3.95
N GLU A 288 -3.03 -5.58 -3.67
CA GLU A 288 -2.77 -4.15 -3.56
C GLU A 288 -2.74 -3.71 -2.09
N PHE A 289 -1.72 -2.97 -1.69
CA PHE A 289 -1.54 -2.34 -0.39
C PHE A 289 -1.71 -0.83 -0.55
N ARG A 290 -2.71 -0.25 0.12
CA ARG A 290 -3.17 1.13 -0.07
C ARG A 290 -2.90 2.06 1.11
N LYS A 291 -2.33 1.54 2.20
CA LYS A 291 -2.26 2.28 3.47
C LYS A 291 -1.27 3.46 3.45
N SER A 292 -0.16 3.33 2.71
CA SER A 292 0.91 4.33 2.68
C SER A 292 0.47 5.67 2.12
N GLU A 293 0.92 6.74 2.75
CA GLU A 293 0.90 8.11 2.23
C GLU A 293 1.86 8.27 1.04
N GLY A 294 1.62 9.31 0.24
CA GLY A 294 2.40 9.66 -0.94
C GLY A 294 3.17 10.98 -0.82
N ASN A 295 3.32 11.56 0.37
CA ASN A 295 3.94 12.89 0.51
C ASN A 295 5.47 12.86 0.56
N LEU A 296 6.14 12.84 -0.59
CA LEU A 296 7.60 12.72 -0.68
C LEU A 296 8.41 13.90 -0.11
N ARG A 297 7.77 14.99 0.32
CA ARG A 297 8.47 16.14 0.94
C ARG A 297 8.65 16.00 2.45
N LEU A 298 7.97 15.06 3.09
CA LEU A 298 8.13 14.81 4.52
C LEU A 298 9.40 13.99 4.78
N GLU A 299 9.95 14.15 5.98
CA GLU A 299 11.18 13.46 6.37
C GLU A 299 11.01 11.93 6.28
N GLY A 300 11.95 11.28 5.60
CA GLY A 300 11.98 9.81 5.48
C GLY A 300 11.02 9.21 4.44
N GLU A 301 10.20 10.00 3.75
CA GLU A 301 9.21 9.46 2.78
C GLU A 301 9.85 8.99 1.48
N THR A 302 10.95 9.60 1.04
CA THR A 302 11.68 9.13 -0.14
C THR A 302 12.30 7.75 0.12
N GLU A 303 12.78 7.50 1.33
CA GLU A 303 13.26 6.19 1.77
C GLU A 303 12.08 5.22 1.97
N PHE A 304 10.95 5.68 2.50
CA PHE A 304 9.75 4.85 2.69
C PHE A 304 9.21 4.31 1.38
N LEU A 305 9.21 5.13 0.31
CA LEU A 305 8.91 4.72 -1.07
C LEU A 305 9.72 3.49 -1.53
N LEU A 306 10.92 3.30 -0.98
CA LEU A 306 11.81 2.17 -1.32
C LEU A 306 11.66 0.99 -0.36
N VAL A 307 11.36 1.26 0.91
CA VAL A 307 11.27 0.24 1.96
C VAL A 307 9.89 -0.41 1.98
N TRP A 308 8.81 0.36 1.90
CA TRP A 308 7.45 -0.16 2.00
C TRP A 308 7.12 -1.22 0.94
N PRO A 309 7.46 -1.04 -0.35
CA PRO A 309 7.17 -2.09 -1.34
C PRO A 309 7.93 -3.41 -1.08
N ARG A 310 9.09 -3.35 -0.41
CA ARG A 310 9.83 -4.56 0.00
C ARG A 310 9.10 -5.31 1.11
N ILE A 311 8.48 -4.59 2.05
CA ILE A 311 7.67 -5.17 3.11
C ILE A 311 6.43 -5.83 2.52
N CYS A 312 5.72 -5.15 1.61
CA CYS A 312 4.58 -5.72 0.90
C CYS A 312 4.97 -7.01 0.17
N ALA A 313 6.06 -6.98 -0.62
CA ALA A 313 6.55 -8.15 -1.34
C ALA A 313 6.94 -9.29 -0.39
N ARG A 314 7.52 -8.98 0.77
CA ARG A 314 7.90 -9.99 1.78
C ARG A 314 6.72 -10.64 2.47
N LEU A 315 5.68 -9.87 2.79
CA LEU A 315 4.42 -10.41 3.33
C LEU A 315 3.78 -11.39 2.34
N VAL A 316 3.78 -11.04 1.05
CA VAL A 316 3.26 -11.92 0.00
C VAL A 316 4.17 -13.13 -0.21
N ALA A 317 5.50 -12.96 -0.20
CA ALA A 317 6.45 -14.06 -0.34
C ALA A 317 6.30 -15.08 0.80
N PHE A 318 6.11 -14.62 2.04
CA PHE A 318 5.70 -15.47 3.16
C PHE A 318 4.43 -16.26 2.80
N ALA A 319 3.40 -15.57 2.34
CA ALA A 319 2.12 -16.20 2.06
C ALA A 319 2.20 -17.20 0.90
N VAL A 320 3.11 -17.01 -0.06
CA VAL A 320 3.37 -17.96 -1.14
C VAL A 320 4.14 -19.17 -0.61
N ASP A 321 5.28 -18.94 0.04
CA ASP A 321 6.27 -19.98 0.32
C ASP A 321 6.04 -20.75 1.63
N ALA A 322 5.29 -20.19 2.58
CA ALA A 322 5.11 -20.82 3.88
C ALA A 322 4.39 -22.17 3.75
N ASP A 323 5.09 -23.23 4.18
CA ASP A 323 4.47 -24.48 4.56
C ASP A 323 3.73 -24.33 5.91
N LEU A 324 3.16 -25.44 6.39
CA LEU A 324 2.38 -25.43 7.62
C LEU A 324 3.22 -25.02 8.85
N ASP A 325 4.47 -25.45 8.94
CA ASP A 325 5.34 -25.17 10.08
C ASP A 325 5.79 -23.71 10.09
N GLU A 326 6.17 -23.18 8.93
CA GLU A 326 6.49 -21.77 8.76
C GLU A 326 5.28 -20.88 9.02
N PHE A 327 4.09 -21.27 8.54
CA PHE A 327 2.84 -20.55 8.83
C PHE A 327 2.55 -20.54 10.33
N ARG A 328 2.65 -21.69 11.00
CA ARG A 328 2.46 -21.79 12.46
C ARG A 328 3.46 -20.90 13.20
N ARG A 329 4.73 -20.90 12.79
CA ARG A 329 5.78 -20.05 13.38
C ARG A 329 5.43 -18.56 13.22
N VAL A 330 5.03 -18.14 12.02
CA VAL A 330 4.72 -16.74 11.74
C VAL A 330 3.47 -16.28 12.48
N ILE A 331 2.41 -17.09 12.54
CA ILE A 331 1.23 -16.75 13.33
C ILE A 331 1.58 -16.65 14.82
N ALA A 332 2.29 -17.64 15.38
CA ALA A 332 2.68 -17.61 16.78
C ALA A 332 3.54 -16.38 17.12
N GLY A 333 4.53 -16.06 16.27
CA GLY A 333 5.36 -14.86 16.43
C GLY A 333 4.54 -13.56 16.32
N THR A 334 3.62 -13.48 15.36
CA THR A 334 2.72 -12.32 15.18
C THR A 334 1.83 -12.13 16.42
N ARG A 335 1.28 -13.21 16.96
CA ARG A 335 0.43 -13.16 18.16
C ARG A 335 1.23 -12.82 19.41
N ALA A 336 2.43 -13.38 19.57
CA ALA A 336 3.31 -13.08 20.70
C ALA A 336 3.79 -11.62 20.66
N ALA A 337 4.06 -11.08 19.47
CA ALA A 337 4.47 -9.70 19.28
C ALA A 337 3.45 -8.70 19.85
N LEU A 338 2.15 -9.01 19.83
CA LEU A 338 1.10 -8.17 20.42
C LEU A 338 1.28 -7.92 21.93
N SER A 339 1.98 -8.83 22.63
CA SER A 339 2.24 -8.70 24.07
C SER A 339 3.40 -7.77 24.41
N ALA A 340 4.17 -7.30 23.42
CA ALA A 340 5.22 -6.32 23.66
C ALA A 340 4.61 -4.99 24.19
N PRO A 341 5.30 -4.29 25.11
CA PRO A 341 4.70 -3.17 25.83
C PRO A 341 4.49 -1.94 24.94
N THR A 342 5.41 -1.65 24.02
CA THR A 342 5.33 -0.46 23.15
C THR A 342 5.03 -0.82 21.70
N ALA A 343 4.41 0.10 20.96
CA ALA A 343 4.10 -0.12 19.54
C ALA A 343 5.36 -0.37 18.67
N PRO A 344 6.49 0.37 18.84
CA PRO A 344 7.72 0.07 18.12
C PRO A 344 8.31 -1.32 18.41
N GLU A 345 8.20 -1.82 19.65
CA GLU A 345 8.64 -3.18 19.98
C GLU A 345 7.73 -4.25 19.35
N ARG A 346 6.42 -4.03 19.32
CA ARG A 346 5.47 -4.92 18.61
C ARG A 346 5.83 -5.00 17.14
N LEU A 347 6.02 -3.85 16.49
CA LEU A 347 6.47 -3.75 15.09
C LEU A 347 7.79 -4.49 14.88
N GLN A 348 8.80 -4.24 15.73
CA GLN A 348 10.10 -4.89 15.63
C GLN A 348 9.99 -6.42 15.65
N GLN A 349 9.28 -6.97 16.65
CA GLN A 349 9.09 -8.41 16.79
C GLN A 349 8.32 -9.01 15.60
N PHE A 350 7.32 -8.29 15.09
CA PHE A 350 6.58 -8.71 13.90
C PHE A 350 7.46 -8.73 12.64
N LEU A 351 8.25 -7.68 12.41
CA LEU A 351 9.13 -7.61 11.24
C LEU A 351 10.18 -8.73 11.25
N PHE A 352 10.74 -9.07 12.41
CA PHE A 352 11.62 -10.24 12.55
C PHE A 352 10.87 -11.56 12.32
N THR A 353 9.62 -11.65 12.76
CA THR A 353 8.78 -12.84 12.53
C THR A 353 8.65 -13.16 11.04
N ILE A 354 8.47 -12.15 10.20
CA ILE A 354 8.42 -12.27 8.72
C ILE A 354 9.80 -12.19 8.04
N ARG A 355 10.88 -12.41 8.80
CA ARG A 355 12.27 -12.48 8.31
C ARG A 355 12.78 -11.19 7.66
N CYS A 356 12.40 -10.02 8.16
CA CYS A 356 13.05 -8.77 7.76
C CYS A 356 14.49 -8.70 8.26
N THR A 357 15.36 -8.02 7.51
CA THR A 357 16.76 -7.79 7.91
C THR A 357 16.87 -6.77 9.05
N ASP A 358 17.92 -6.86 9.87
CA ASP A 358 18.19 -5.92 10.96
C ASP A 358 18.15 -4.46 10.50
N TYR A 359 18.76 -4.16 9.35
CA TYR A 359 18.79 -2.82 8.78
C TYR A 359 17.36 -2.31 8.47
N THR A 360 16.54 -3.14 7.81
CA THR A 360 15.15 -2.79 7.49
C THR A 360 14.32 -2.59 8.77
N VAL A 361 14.52 -3.46 9.76
CA VAL A 361 13.81 -3.40 11.04
C VAL A 361 14.17 -2.12 11.79
N GLN A 362 15.46 -1.82 11.94
CA GLN A 362 15.93 -0.61 12.62
C GLN A 362 15.38 0.66 11.97
N TRP A 363 15.37 0.72 10.64
CA TRP A 363 14.85 1.87 9.92
C TRP A 363 13.33 2.05 10.11
N LEU A 364 12.55 0.97 10.04
CA LEU A 364 11.10 1.02 10.25
C LEU A 364 10.71 1.35 11.70
N VAL A 365 11.48 0.84 12.66
CA VAL A 365 11.32 1.21 14.08
C VAL A 365 11.67 2.68 14.30
N TYR A 366 12.73 3.20 13.66
CA TYR A 366 13.04 4.63 13.68
C TYR A 366 11.87 5.47 13.15
N ARG A 367 11.31 5.08 12.00
CA ARG A 367 10.14 5.74 11.41
C ARG A 367 8.94 5.73 12.37
N ALA A 368 8.61 4.58 12.97
CA ALA A 368 7.50 4.49 13.92
C ALA A 368 7.68 5.48 15.09
N ASN A 369 8.89 5.57 15.65
CA ASN A 369 9.21 6.54 16.70
C ASN A 369 9.18 8.01 16.22
N LEU A 370 9.53 8.27 14.95
CA LEU A 370 9.41 9.60 14.36
C LEU A 370 7.93 10.03 14.29
N LEU A 371 7.07 9.17 13.73
CA LEU A 371 5.64 9.46 13.60
C LEU A 371 4.92 9.56 14.94
N GLU A 372 5.29 8.75 15.93
CA GLU A 372 4.77 8.87 17.30
C GLU A 372 5.08 10.24 17.91
N ARG A 373 6.30 10.75 17.72
CA ARG A 373 6.71 12.08 18.20
C ARG A 373 5.96 13.20 17.49
N GLU A 374 5.81 13.12 16.17
CA GLU A 374 5.02 14.09 15.39
C GLU A 374 3.57 14.15 15.89
N ASN A 375 2.96 13.00 16.17
CA ASN A 375 1.58 12.92 16.68
C ASN A 375 1.44 13.58 18.06
N VAL A 376 2.38 13.32 18.98
CA VAL A 376 2.39 13.95 20.31
C VAL A 376 2.58 15.46 20.20
N GLN A 377 3.46 15.93 19.31
CA GLN A 377 3.67 17.36 19.06
C GLN A 377 2.42 18.02 18.47
N ALA A 378 1.73 17.37 17.52
CA ALA A 378 0.49 17.88 16.95
C ALA A 378 -0.63 17.99 18.01
N MET A 379 -0.76 16.99 18.89
CA MET A 379 -1.75 17.02 19.98
C MET A 379 -1.43 18.11 21.03
N ASN A 380 -0.16 18.30 21.38
CA ASN A 380 0.25 19.31 22.36
C ASN A 380 0.25 20.74 21.78
N GLY A 381 0.58 20.90 20.50
CA GLY A 381 0.56 22.18 19.79
C GLY A 381 -0.85 22.66 19.42
N GLY A 382 -1.79 21.73 19.21
CA GLY A 382 -3.21 22.04 19.00
C GLY A 382 -3.90 22.71 20.20
N ALA A 383 -3.30 22.64 21.40
CA ALA A 383 -3.80 23.32 22.59
C ALA A 383 -3.36 24.80 22.70
N MET A 384 -2.49 25.31 21.80
CA MET A 384 -2.01 26.71 21.83
C MET A 384 -1.97 27.41 20.45
N GLY A 385 -2.74 26.97 19.45
CA GLY A 385 -2.46 27.29 18.05
C GLY A 385 -3.53 27.99 17.21
N ASN A 386 -4.49 28.73 17.77
CA ASN A 386 -5.30 29.68 16.97
C ASN A 386 -4.58 31.04 16.89
N ALA A 387 -3.42 31.08 16.25
CA ALA A 387 -2.79 32.35 15.86
C ALA A 387 -1.75 32.12 14.75
N THR A 388 -2.08 32.66 13.57
CA THR A 388 -1.16 33.21 12.55
C THR A 388 -0.07 32.32 11.94
N GLY A 389 -0.23 32.00 10.66
CA GLY A 389 0.86 31.51 9.79
C GLY A 389 0.53 31.75 8.31
N GLN A 390 0.67 32.99 7.86
CA GLN A 390 0.64 33.36 6.45
C GLN A 390 1.83 32.71 5.72
N TRP A 391 1.54 32.01 4.62
CA TRP A 391 2.55 31.57 3.66
C TRP A 391 2.91 32.76 2.76
N GLN A 392 4.18 33.15 2.76
CA GLN A 392 4.81 33.96 1.70
C GLN A 392 5.58 33.04 0.77
#